data_AF-A0A9Q0WE90-F1
#
_entry.id   AF-A0A9Q0WE90-F1
#
_cell.length_a   1.000
_cell.length_b   1.000
_cell.length_c   1.000
_cell.angle_alpha   90.00
_cell.angle_beta   90.00
_cell.angle_gamma   90.00
#
_symmetry.space_group_name_H-M   'P 1'
#
loop_
_entity.id
_entity.type
_entity.pdbx_description
1 polymer ?
#
loop_
_entity_poly.entity_id
_entity_poly.type
_entity_poly.pdbx_seq_one_letter_code
_entity_poly.pdbx_strand_id
1 'polypeptide(L)'
;MPPLMVTLQTTLSPDPPGVSYTVWVDYNGTSKLMQVYMVKEGNQKPGEPLLNETIDLKEYLKQESYFGFAASTGDPRIELNCVLK
;
A
#
# COMPACT_ATOMS: atom_id res chain seq x y z
N MET A 1 -6.12 -9.67 21.61
CA MET A 1 -6.18 -8.41 20.84
C MET A 1 -5.94 -8.78 19.40
N PRO A 2 -6.91 -8.61 18.49
CA PRO A 2 -6.69 -8.97 17.09
C PRO A 2 -5.55 -8.12 16.50
N PRO A 3 -4.74 -8.67 15.58
CA PRO A 3 -3.76 -7.88 14.85
C PRO A 3 -4.45 -6.67 14.21
N LEU A 4 -3.80 -5.51 14.27
CA LEU A 4 -4.26 -4.30 13.61
C LEU A 4 -4.11 -4.46 12.09
N MET A 5 -5.05 -5.16 11.45
CA MET A 5 -5.08 -5.27 9.99
C MET A 5 -5.49 -3.92 9.39
N VAL A 6 -4.51 -3.12 8.99
CA VAL A 6 -4.76 -1.87 8.25
C VAL A 6 -4.83 -2.18 6.77
N THR A 7 -5.90 -2.81 6.32
CA THR A 7 -6.06 -3.09 4.89
C THR A 7 -6.34 -1.80 4.13
N LEU A 8 -5.32 -1.24 3.49
CA LEU A 8 -5.48 -0.10 2.59
C LEU A 8 -5.57 -0.59 1.15
N GLN A 9 -6.77 -0.50 0.57
CA GLN A 9 -6.98 -0.72 -0.86
C GLN A 9 -6.83 0.62 -1.59
N THR A 10 -5.90 0.68 -2.53
CA THR A 10 -5.77 1.83 -3.45
C THR A 10 -5.73 1.31 -4.86
N THR A 11 -6.29 2.08 -5.80
CA THR A 11 -6.14 1.88 -7.23
C THR A 11 -5.26 2.97 -7.84
N LEU A 12 -4.11 2.61 -8.41
CA LEU A 12 -3.20 3.52 -9.12
C LEU A 12 -3.50 3.52 -10.62
N SER A 13 -3.86 4.64 -11.27
CA SER A 13 -4.05 4.72 -12.74
C SER A 13 -3.08 5.72 -13.39
N PRO A 14 -2.08 5.27 -14.17
CA PRO A 14 -1.34 6.09 -15.13
C PRO A 14 -2.24 6.69 -16.22
N ASP A 15 -1.72 7.55 -17.10
CA ASP A 15 -2.47 8.14 -18.22
C ASP A 15 -2.86 7.08 -19.29
N PRO A 16 -3.98 7.24 -20.03
CA PRO A 16 -4.52 6.24 -20.94
C PRO A 16 -3.56 5.62 -21.97
N PRO A 17 -3.57 4.28 -22.10
CA PRO A 17 -4.34 3.34 -21.29
C PRO A 17 -3.66 3.14 -19.92
N GLY A 18 -4.17 3.83 -18.90
CA GLY A 18 -3.75 3.69 -17.52
C GLY A 18 -4.06 2.31 -17.01
N VAL A 19 -3.10 1.68 -16.35
CA VAL A 19 -3.31 0.42 -15.66
C VAL A 19 -3.60 0.68 -14.19
N SER A 20 -4.82 0.40 -13.77
CA SER A 20 -5.26 0.34 -12.38
C SER A 20 -4.62 -0.83 -11.61
N TYR A 21 -4.14 -0.58 -10.38
CA TYR A 21 -3.61 -1.63 -9.48
C TYR A 21 -4.25 -1.59 -8.11
N THR A 22 -4.78 -2.70 -7.61
CA THR A 22 -5.17 -2.85 -6.20
C THR A 22 -3.95 -3.21 -5.36
N VAL A 23 -3.71 -2.45 -4.29
CA VAL A 23 -2.66 -2.72 -3.29
C VAL A 23 -3.30 -3.13 -1.96
N TRP A 24 -2.64 -3.98 -1.18
CA TRP A 24 -2.98 -4.27 0.22
C TRP A 24 -1.73 -4.12 1.07
N VAL A 25 -1.85 -3.49 2.24
CA VAL A 25 -0.76 -3.33 3.21
C VAL A 25 -1.19 -3.96 4.53
N ASP A 26 -0.81 -5.20 4.79
CA ASP A 26 -1.21 -5.89 6.01
C ASP A 26 -0.10 -5.77 7.06
N TYR A 27 -0.45 -5.41 8.29
CA TYR A 27 0.48 -5.41 9.41
C TYR A 27 -0.05 -6.25 10.58
N ASN A 28 0.77 -7.19 11.06
CA ASN A 28 0.47 -7.96 12.25
C ASN A 28 1.20 -7.37 13.47
N GLY A 29 0.48 -6.68 14.33
CA GLY A 29 1.05 -6.01 15.51
C GLY A 29 1.71 -6.94 16.55
N THR A 30 1.42 -8.24 16.51
CA THR A 30 2.01 -9.27 17.39
C THR A 30 3.32 -9.79 16.82
N SER A 31 3.32 -10.29 15.57
CA SER A 31 4.52 -10.82 14.92
C SER A 31 5.42 -9.73 14.33
N LYS A 32 4.94 -8.49 14.29
CA LYS A 32 5.61 -7.34 13.65
C LYS A 32 5.80 -7.51 12.15
N LEU A 33 5.05 -8.41 11.53
CA LEU A 33 5.17 -8.70 10.11
C LEU A 33 4.33 -7.72 9.29
N MET A 34 4.98 -7.01 8.37
CA MET A 34 4.36 -6.18 7.33
C MET A 34 4.42 -6.90 5.99
N GLN A 35 3.27 -7.02 5.33
CA GLN A 35 3.15 -7.65 4.03
C GLN A 35 2.44 -6.71 3.05
N VAL A 36 3.04 -6.46 1.89
CA VAL A 36 2.42 -5.66 0.82
C VAL A 36 2.13 -6.56 -0.36
N TYR A 37 0.90 -6.46 -0.87
CA TYR A 37 0.44 -7.19 -2.05
C TYR A 37 0.01 -6.17 -3.10
N MET A 38 0.24 -6.47 -4.37
CA MET A 38 -0.17 -5.63 -5.48
C MET A 38 -0.60 -6.49 -6.66
N VAL A 39 -1.70 -6.12 -7.29
CA VAL A 39 -2.18 -6.79 -8.50
C VAL A 39 -2.91 -5.80 -9.40
N LYS A 40 -2.99 -6.07 -10.71
CA LYS A 40 -3.85 -5.28 -11.60
C LYS A 40 -5.30 -5.37 -11.13
N GLU A 41 -6.00 -4.24 -11.12
CA GLU A 41 -7.40 -4.15 -10.70
C GLU A 41 -8.28 -5.19 -11.39
N GLY A 42 -9.25 -5.72 -10.65
CA GLY A 42 -10.13 -6.81 -11.10
C GLY A 42 -9.59 -8.22 -10.85
N ASN A 43 -8.30 -8.37 -10.50
CA ASN A 43 -7.74 -9.66 -10.12
C ASN A 43 -7.82 -9.91 -8.61
N GLN A 44 -7.76 -11.18 -8.22
CA GLN A 44 -7.71 -11.58 -6.82
C GLN A 44 -6.38 -11.21 -6.16
N LYS A 45 -6.41 -10.97 -4.85
CA LYS A 45 -5.20 -10.75 -4.04
C LYS A 45 -4.24 -11.93 -4.24
N PRO A 46 -2.97 -11.68 -4.60
CA PRO A 46 -1.97 -12.75 -4.76
C PRO A 46 -1.76 -13.54 -3.46
N GLY A 47 -1.41 -14.82 -3.58
CA GLY A 47 -1.06 -15.66 -2.43
C GLY A 47 0.29 -15.29 -1.80
N GLU A 48 1.22 -14.75 -2.60
CA GLU A 48 2.53 -14.30 -2.16
C GLU A 48 2.61 -12.78 -2.14
N PRO A 49 3.18 -12.17 -1.08
CA PRO A 49 3.37 -10.73 -1.01
C PRO A 49 4.53 -10.27 -1.90
N LEU A 50 4.44 -9.02 -2.39
CA LEU A 50 5.52 -8.32 -3.06
C LEU A 50 6.60 -7.84 -2.08
N LEU A 51 6.19 -7.46 -0.86
CA LEU A 51 7.09 -7.08 0.24
C LEU A 51 6.69 -7.85 1.49
N ASN A 52 7.66 -8.41 2.21
CA ASN A 52 7.45 -9.21 3.40
C ASN A 52 8.55 -8.95 4.43
N GLU A 53 8.29 -8.06 5.38
CA GLU A 53 9.30 -7.52 6.28
C GLU A 53 8.86 -7.58 7.74
N THR A 54 9.78 -7.95 8.63
CA THR A 54 9.53 -7.89 10.08
C THR A 54 10.03 -6.56 10.61
N ILE A 55 9.10 -5.67 10.98
CA ILE A 55 9.37 -4.30 11.42
C ILE A 55 8.50 -3.91 12.61
N ASP A 56 9.09 -3.50 13.73
CA ASP A 56 8.31 -2.97 14.85
C ASP A 56 8.01 -1.48 14.64
N LEU A 57 6.78 -1.19 14.20
CA LEU A 57 6.34 0.19 13.95
C LEU A 57 6.47 1.11 15.19
N LYS A 58 6.51 0.56 16.41
CA LYS A 58 6.69 1.35 17.64
C LYS A 58 8.04 2.06 17.71
N GLU A 59 9.04 1.59 16.99
CA GLU A 59 10.36 2.22 16.95
C GLU A 59 10.39 3.45 16.04
N TYR A 60 9.43 3.55 15.11
CA TYR A 60 9.44 4.56 14.04
C TYR A 60 8.25 5.53 14.10
N LEU A 61 7.12 5.10 14.67
CA LEU A 61 5.88 5.87 14.71
C LEU A 61 5.51 6.28 16.13
N LYS A 62 4.84 7.44 16.24
CA LYS A 62 4.17 7.85 17.47
C LYS A 62 2.93 7.00 17.69
N GLN A 63 2.51 6.88 18.95
CA GLN A 63 1.28 6.19 19.34
C GLN A 63 0.07 6.66 18.52
N GLU A 64 -0.02 7.96 18.25
CA GLU A 64 -0.97 8.56 17.34
C GLU A 64 -0.24 9.08 16.11
N SER A 65 -0.61 8.55 14.94
CA SER A 65 -0.02 8.89 13.65
C SER A 65 -1.11 8.93 12.60
N TYR A 66 -0.93 9.77 11.57
CA TYR A 66 -1.81 9.81 10.40
C TYR A 66 -1.25 8.92 9.30
N PHE A 67 -2.14 8.30 8.53
CA PHE A 67 -1.80 7.50 7.36
C PHE A 67 -2.47 8.12 6.14
N GLY A 68 -1.80 8.06 5.00
CA GLY A 68 -2.28 8.64 3.76
C GLY A 68 -1.37 8.33 2.58
N PHE A 69 -1.69 8.91 1.44
CA PHE A 69 -0.94 8.76 0.21
C PHE A 69 -0.17 10.04 -0.10
N ALA A 70 1.02 9.90 -0.65
CA ALA A 70 1.82 10.97 -1.19
C ALA A 70 2.43 10.51 -2.51
N ALA A 71 2.55 11.44 -3.48
CA ALA A 71 3.18 11.19 -4.76
C ALA A 71 3.78 12.48 -5.32
N SER A 72 4.71 12.34 -6.25
CA SER A 72 5.41 13.45 -6.90
C SER A 72 5.69 13.11 -8.36
N THR A 73 5.73 14.10 -9.24
CA THR A 73 6.18 13.94 -10.62
C THR A 73 7.64 14.36 -10.78
N GLY A 74 8.26 14.03 -11.91
CA GLY A 74 9.61 14.47 -12.26
C GLY A 74 9.62 15.66 -13.23
N ASP A 75 10.83 16.14 -13.54
CA ASP A 75 11.10 17.07 -14.65
C ASP A 75 12.00 16.35 -15.66
N PRO A 76 11.65 16.28 -16.97
CA PRO A 76 10.48 16.86 -17.63
C PRO A 76 9.25 15.93 -17.65
N ARG A 77 9.29 14.79 -16.96
CA ARG A 77 8.26 13.75 -17.05
C ARG A 77 7.11 13.97 -16.06
N ILE A 78 5.93 14.21 -16.61
CA ILE A 78 4.68 14.31 -15.87
C ILE A 78 4.00 12.94 -15.83
N GLU A 79 3.43 12.59 -14.68
CA GLU A 79 2.60 11.41 -14.48
C GLU A 79 1.41 11.74 -13.57
N LEU A 80 0.29 11.03 -13.75
CA LEU A 80 -0.85 11.13 -12.85
C LEU A 80 -0.76 10.05 -11.76
N ASN A 81 -0.95 10.48 -10.52
CA ASN A 81 -0.95 9.63 -9.35
C ASN A 81 -2.35 9.65 -8.72
N CYS A 82 -3.26 8.85 -9.28
CA CYS A 82 -4.65 8.78 -8.85
C CYS A 82 -4.84 7.70 -7.77
N VAL A 83 -5.67 7.99 -6.77
CA VAL A 83 -6.16 7.03 -5.76
C VAL A 83 -7.66 6.92 -5.95
N LEU A 84 -8.16 5.74 -6.35
CA LEU A 84 -9.60 5.51 -6.54
C LEU A 84 -10.25 4.97 -5.25
N LYS A 85 -11.58 5.17 -5.15
CA LYS A 85 -12.43 4.75 -4.02
C LYS A 85 -12.90 3.31 -4.15
#